data_AF-A0A1V8SLS3-F1
#
_entry.id   AF-A0A1V8SLS3-F1
#
_cell.length_a   1.000
_cell.length_b   1.000
_cell.length_c   1.000
_cell.angle_alpha   90.00
_cell.angle_beta   90.00
_cell.angle_gamma   90.00
#
_symmetry.space_group_name_H-M   'P 1'
#
loop_
_entity.id
_entity.type
_entity.pdbx_description
1 polymer ?
#
loop_
_entity_poly.entity_id
_entity_poly.type
_entity_poly.pdbx_seq_one_letter_code
_entity_poly.pdbx_strand_id
1 'polypeptide(L)'
;MADPKPRSHGNAAVEVLRNESRRPKTTDTKDFWYMSPEEWTTLFKDATDEDSTTTKSAYQKLRLLEKVGSLMETKEGVTVPAFATCKPCKSAGVACRVAKDSSGMACAKCLRHHASCEAGKLMKRGLQTWAEATKEQPATPMKASKKRRIGDQADAQRAKPSPRTRDSSSPEVPLSIVRSCSKATTGDFKAGSAPATFSEKKIMGLTVRESSPYTLSAIATGHLRIKGEHNDSAGVLTFAAEREAKRLKRQREDELAEAEIEVLRAEANAARKAMEADVFAAQSDAELMRAIYERKKLTDERSNVA
;
A
#
# COMPACT_ATOMS: atom_id res chain seq x y z
N MET A 1 24.50 43.03 12.18
CA MET A 1 23.14 42.49 11.99
C MET A 1 23.27 41.41 10.94
N ALA A 2 23.06 40.14 11.31
CA ALA A 2 23.18 39.03 10.38
C ALA A 2 21.83 38.79 9.71
N ASP A 3 21.79 38.88 8.38
CA ASP A 3 20.59 38.58 7.62
C ASP A 3 20.19 37.11 7.82
N PRO A 4 18.92 36.83 8.16
CA PRO A 4 18.43 35.47 8.28
C PRO A 4 18.50 34.80 6.90
N LYS A 5 19.39 33.80 6.79
CA LYS A 5 19.50 32.94 5.59
C LYS A 5 18.13 32.32 5.30
N PRO A 6 17.55 32.52 4.09
CA PRO A 6 16.32 31.84 3.71
C PRO A 6 16.59 30.34 3.66
N ARG A 7 15.85 29.58 4.47
CA ARG A 7 15.91 28.11 4.50
C ARG A 7 15.29 27.57 3.21
N SER A 8 16.12 27.22 2.23
CA SER A 8 15.72 26.62 0.95
C SER A 8 15.25 25.15 1.04
N HIS A 9 14.66 24.73 2.17
CA HIS A 9 14.21 23.35 2.38
C HIS A 9 12.89 23.00 1.68
N GLY A 10 12.25 23.95 0.99
CA GLY A 10 10.92 23.76 0.39
C GLY A 10 10.86 22.70 -0.71
N ASN A 11 11.80 22.69 -1.67
CA ASN A 11 11.60 21.92 -2.90
C ASN A 11 11.87 20.41 -2.74
N ALA A 12 12.79 19.99 -1.86
CA ALA A 12 13.11 18.58 -1.69
C ALA A 12 11.98 17.79 -0.99
N ALA A 13 11.28 18.42 -0.04
CA ALA A 13 10.16 17.79 0.66
C ALA A 13 8.97 17.52 -0.28
N VAL A 14 8.74 18.43 -1.24
CA VAL A 14 7.66 18.29 -2.23
C VAL A 14 7.93 17.13 -3.20
N GLU A 15 9.18 16.94 -3.60
CA GLU A 15 9.56 15.89 -4.54
C GLU A 15 9.47 14.48 -3.93
N VAL A 16 9.86 14.33 -2.66
CA VAL A 16 9.68 13.07 -1.90
C VAL A 16 8.20 12.72 -1.81
N LEU A 17 7.34 13.71 -1.50
CA LEU A 17 5.90 13.52 -1.44
C LEU A 17 5.28 13.01 -2.73
N ARG A 18 5.75 13.55 -3.85
CA ARG A 18 5.23 13.23 -5.18
C ARG A 18 5.57 11.80 -5.58
N ASN A 19 6.70 11.29 -5.09
CA ASN A 19 7.14 9.93 -5.34
C ASN A 19 6.43 8.92 -4.42
N GLU A 20 6.02 9.33 -3.22
CA GLU A 20 5.28 8.49 -2.28
C GLU A 20 3.79 8.40 -2.63
N SER A 21 3.13 9.53 -2.91
CA SER A 21 1.68 9.54 -3.13
C SER A 21 1.32 9.24 -4.59
N ARG A 22 0.88 8.00 -4.84
CA ARG A 22 0.38 7.56 -6.16
C ARG A 22 -1.10 7.93 -6.37
N ARG A 23 -1.39 8.57 -7.51
CA ARG A 23 -2.78 8.79 -7.99
C ARG A 23 -3.42 7.46 -8.39
N PRO A 24 -4.70 7.21 -8.05
CA PRO A 24 -5.46 6.12 -8.64
C PRO A 24 -5.41 6.17 -10.18
N LYS A 25 -5.23 5.00 -10.81
CA LYS A 25 -5.15 4.83 -12.26
C LYS A 25 -6.50 4.60 -12.94
N THR A 26 -7.59 4.40 -12.18
CA THR A 26 -8.91 4.22 -12.79
C THR A 26 -9.28 5.38 -13.72
N THR A 27 -9.79 5.04 -14.90
CA THR A 27 -10.32 6.00 -15.89
C THR A 27 -11.83 6.10 -15.82
N ASP A 28 -12.51 5.20 -15.10
CA ASP A 28 -13.96 5.22 -14.97
C ASP A 28 -14.36 6.29 -13.94
N THR A 29 -15.05 7.33 -14.41
CA THR A 29 -15.54 8.43 -13.57
C THR A 29 -16.63 7.99 -12.59
N LYS A 30 -17.22 6.80 -12.79
CA LYS A 30 -18.23 6.23 -11.89
C LYS A 30 -17.62 5.47 -10.71
N ASP A 31 -16.32 5.16 -10.76
CA ASP A 31 -15.65 4.49 -9.65
C ASP A 31 -15.58 5.42 -8.44
N PHE A 32 -15.90 4.89 -7.25
CA PHE A 32 -15.92 5.70 -6.02
C PHE A 32 -14.52 6.20 -5.60
N TRP A 33 -13.46 5.64 -6.19
CA TRP A 33 -12.07 6.03 -5.98
C TRP A 33 -11.46 6.75 -7.18
N TYR A 34 -12.27 7.09 -8.18
CA TYR A 34 -11.87 8.01 -9.23
C TYR A 34 -11.54 9.38 -8.66
N MET A 35 -10.58 10.04 -9.30
CA MET A 35 -10.21 11.41 -8.99
C MET A 35 -9.60 12.05 -10.22
N SER A 36 -10.08 13.25 -10.53
CA SER A 36 -9.61 13.96 -11.70
C SER A 36 -8.14 14.37 -11.53
N PRO A 37 -7.37 14.47 -12.63
CA PRO A 37 -6.01 15.00 -12.57
C PRO A 37 -5.96 16.40 -11.94
N GLU A 38 -6.97 17.24 -12.20
CA GLU A 38 -7.07 18.59 -11.67
C GLU A 38 -7.24 18.59 -10.14
N GLU A 39 -8.20 17.82 -9.62
CA GLU A 39 -8.43 17.67 -8.17
C GLU A 39 -7.18 17.15 -7.46
N TRP A 40 -6.49 16.18 -8.06
CA TRP A 40 -5.23 15.66 -7.54
C TRP A 40 -4.16 16.73 -7.49
N THR A 41 -3.99 17.52 -8.56
CA THR A 41 -3.01 18.62 -8.56
C THR A 41 -3.32 19.71 -7.55
N THR A 42 -4.60 20.02 -7.32
CA THR A 42 -5.02 20.96 -6.29
C THR A 42 -4.71 20.42 -4.90
N LEU A 43 -5.03 19.16 -4.60
CA LEU A 43 -4.65 18.54 -3.33
C LEU A 43 -3.14 18.53 -3.09
N PHE A 44 -2.35 18.34 -4.14
CA PHE A 44 -0.90 18.44 -4.03
C PHE A 44 -0.44 19.86 -3.71
N LYS A 45 -1.02 20.88 -4.37
CA LYS A 45 -0.71 22.28 -4.06
C LYS A 45 -1.09 22.62 -2.63
N ASP A 46 -2.28 22.22 -2.18
CA ASP A 46 -2.75 22.43 -0.81
C ASP A 46 -1.86 21.72 0.22
N ALA A 47 -1.29 20.56 -0.12
CA ALA A 47 -0.34 19.84 0.74
C ALA A 47 1.05 20.51 0.82
N THR A 48 1.32 21.49 -0.06
CA THR A 48 2.58 22.25 -0.08
C THR A 48 2.40 23.70 0.37
N ASP A 49 1.19 24.06 0.80
CA ASP A 49 0.85 25.40 1.24
C ASP A 49 1.51 25.73 2.58
N GLU A 50 1.71 27.02 2.84
CA GLU A 50 2.30 27.50 4.10
C GLU A 50 1.32 27.37 5.28
N ASP A 51 0.01 27.36 5.01
CA ASP A 51 -1.00 27.13 6.05
C ASP A 51 -0.96 25.67 6.54
N SER A 52 -0.51 25.51 7.79
CA SER A 52 -0.38 24.20 8.42
C SER A 52 -1.69 23.40 8.50
N THR A 53 -2.85 24.07 8.50
CA THR A 53 -4.16 23.41 8.62
C THR A 53 -4.63 22.83 7.30
N THR A 54 -4.56 23.61 6.22
CA THR A 54 -4.85 23.15 4.84
C THR A 54 -3.90 22.02 4.48
N THR A 55 -2.61 22.21 4.74
CA THR A 55 -1.55 21.24 4.51
C THR A 55 -1.86 19.88 5.16
N LYS A 56 -2.09 19.84 6.48
CA LYS A 56 -2.42 18.58 7.18
C LYS A 56 -3.66 17.89 6.60
N SER A 57 -4.69 18.66 6.26
CA SER A 57 -5.92 18.09 5.72
C SER A 57 -5.72 17.51 4.32
N ALA A 58 -4.93 18.18 3.47
CA ALA A 58 -4.60 17.74 2.13
C ALA A 58 -3.74 16.46 2.16
N TYR A 59 -2.75 16.42 3.05
CA TYR A 59 -1.95 15.21 3.31
C TYR A 59 -2.79 14.00 3.71
N GLN A 60 -3.71 14.19 4.65
CA GLN A 60 -4.59 13.11 5.09
C GLN A 60 -5.45 12.60 3.93
N LYS A 61 -5.98 13.51 3.10
CA LYS A 61 -6.75 13.15 1.90
C LYS A 61 -5.90 12.39 0.88
N LEU A 62 -4.68 12.84 0.59
CA LEU A 62 -3.75 12.18 -0.32
C LEU A 62 -3.44 10.75 0.13
N ARG A 63 -3.07 10.56 1.40
CA ARG A 63 -2.80 9.23 1.97
C ARG A 63 -4.03 8.32 1.96
N LEU A 64 -5.21 8.88 2.24
CA LEU A 64 -6.47 8.14 2.18
C LEU A 64 -6.72 7.63 0.75
N LEU A 65 -6.55 8.49 -0.25
CA LEU A 65 -6.75 8.19 -1.65
C LEU A 65 -5.76 7.19 -2.21
N GLU A 66 -4.48 7.34 -1.85
CA GLU A 66 -3.43 6.40 -2.19
C GLU A 66 -3.74 5.01 -1.63
N LYS A 67 -4.11 4.94 -0.34
CA LYS A 67 -4.48 3.67 0.31
C LYS A 67 -5.70 3.03 -0.34
N VAL A 68 -6.74 3.81 -0.65
CA VAL A 68 -7.92 3.32 -1.35
C VAL A 68 -7.55 2.82 -2.76
N GLY A 69 -6.74 3.57 -3.50
CA GLY A 69 -6.24 3.19 -4.82
C GLY A 69 -5.41 1.90 -4.78
N SER A 70 -4.52 1.75 -3.79
CA SER A 70 -3.73 0.53 -3.65
C SER A 70 -4.62 -0.69 -3.41
N LEU A 71 -5.57 -0.60 -2.49
CA LEU A 71 -6.53 -1.69 -2.24
C LEU A 71 -7.37 -2.05 -3.47
N MET A 72 -7.69 -1.09 -4.33
CA MET A 72 -8.53 -1.31 -5.50
C MET A 72 -7.75 -1.76 -6.74
N GLU A 73 -6.47 -1.40 -6.88
CA GLU A 73 -5.70 -1.59 -8.11
C GLU A 73 -4.56 -2.59 -7.97
N THR A 74 -4.06 -2.84 -6.76
CA THR A 74 -2.89 -3.71 -6.54
C THR A 74 -3.29 -5.07 -5.95
N LYS A 75 -2.29 -5.92 -5.72
CA LYS A 75 -2.44 -7.22 -5.05
C LYS A 75 -2.52 -7.10 -3.52
N GLU A 76 -2.37 -5.90 -2.98
CA GLU A 76 -2.51 -5.64 -1.54
C GLU A 76 -3.97 -5.75 -1.10
N GLY A 77 -4.91 -5.40 -1.99
CA GLY A 77 -6.33 -5.61 -1.75
C GLY A 77 -6.76 -7.04 -2.04
N VAL A 78 -7.40 -7.71 -1.10
CA VAL A 78 -8.06 -9.00 -1.30
C VAL A 78 -9.56 -8.78 -1.42
N THR A 79 -10.16 -9.37 -2.45
CA THR A 79 -11.62 -9.35 -2.63
C THR A 79 -12.28 -10.24 -1.59
N VAL A 80 -13.19 -9.66 -0.82
CA VAL A 80 -13.97 -10.36 0.19
C VAL A 80 -15.04 -11.21 -0.50
N PRO A 81 -15.24 -12.48 -0.09
CA PRO A 81 -16.27 -13.33 -0.68
C PRO A 81 -17.68 -12.78 -0.41
N ALA A 82 -18.63 -13.15 -1.28
CA ALA A 82 -19.98 -12.56 -1.30
C ALA A 82 -20.73 -12.60 0.05
N PHE A 83 -20.51 -13.65 0.85
CA PHE A 83 -21.15 -13.80 2.17
C PHE A 83 -20.58 -12.85 3.25
N ALA A 84 -19.37 -12.32 3.04
CA ALA A 84 -18.69 -11.43 3.97
C ALA A 84 -18.57 -9.98 3.44
N THR A 85 -19.10 -9.69 2.26
CA THR A 85 -19.19 -8.35 1.67
C THR A 85 -19.95 -7.40 2.62
N CYS A 86 -19.37 -6.23 2.92
CA CYS A 86 -20.05 -5.25 3.78
C CYS A 86 -21.29 -4.64 3.10
N LYS A 87 -22.26 -4.20 3.91
CA LYS A 87 -23.51 -3.60 3.40
C LYS A 87 -23.29 -2.44 2.42
N PRO A 88 -22.36 -1.47 2.66
CA PRO A 88 -22.13 -0.37 1.72
C PRO A 88 -21.57 -0.79 0.35
N CYS A 89 -20.75 -1.85 0.31
CA CYS A 89 -20.27 -2.40 -0.97
C CYS A 89 -21.37 -3.17 -1.68
N LYS A 90 -22.14 -3.99 -0.92
CA LYS A 90 -23.26 -4.78 -1.47
C LYS A 90 -24.34 -3.89 -2.06
N SER A 91 -24.74 -2.82 -1.37
CA SER A 91 -25.76 -1.88 -1.86
C SER A 91 -25.31 -1.11 -3.10
N ALA A 92 -24.01 -0.84 -3.20
CA ALA A 92 -23.44 -0.13 -4.35
C ALA A 92 -23.06 -1.04 -5.52
N GLY A 93 -23.17 -2.36 -5.37
CA GLY A 93 -22.77 -3.31 -6.41
C GLY A 93 -21.27 -3.27 -6.75
N VAL A 94 -20.40 -2.86 -5.81
CA VAL A 94 -18.96 -2.80 -6.04
C VAL A 94 -18.21 -3.89 -5.28
N ALA A 95 -17.05 -4.30 -5.81
CA ALA A 95 -16.19 -5.27 -5.15
C ALA A 95 -15.71 -4.74 -3.78
N CYS A 96 -15.94 -5.52 -2.72
CA CYS A 96 -15.44 -5.20 -1.39
C CYS A 96 -14.00 -5.69 -1.26
N ARG A 97 -13.01 -4.78 -1.36
CA ARG A 97 -11.59 -5.11 -1.19
C ARG A 97 -11.06 -4.61 0.15
N VAL A 98 -10.38 -5.48 0.89
CA VAL A 98 -9.74 -5.20 2.19
C VAL A 98 -8.23 -5.46 2.09
N ALA A 99 -7.45 -4.90 3.01
CA ALA A 99 -6.00 -5.13 3.04
C ALA A 99 -5.66 -6.59 3.36
N LYS A 100 -4.73 -7.19 2.61
CA LYS A 100 -4.30 -8.59 2.76
C LYS A 100 -3.67 -8.89 4.12
N ASP A 101 -2.89 -7.94 4.62
CA ASP A 101 -2.15 -7.99 5.90
C ASP A 101 -3.07 -7.82 7.12
N SER A 102 -4.37 -7.57 6.92
CA SER A 102 -5.34 -7.25 7.97
C SER A 102 -4.99 -6.01 8.81
N SER A 103 -4.09 -5.14 8.33
CA SER A 103 -3.73 -3.90 9.03
C SER A 103 -4.89 -2.91 9.11
N GLY A 104 -5.82 -3.00 8.15
CA GLY A 104 -7.06 -2.22 8.11
C GLY A 104 -8.30 -3.07 8.40
N MET A 105 -9.16 -2.61 9.33
CA MET A 105 -10.49 -3.20 9.53
C MET A 105 -11.55 -2.71 8.53
N ALA A 106 -11.20 -1.76 7.66
CA ALA A 106 -12.11 -1.18 6.68
C ALA A 106 -11.77 -1.62 5.24
N CYS A 107 -12.80 -1.87 4.43
CA CYS A 107 -12.64 -2.03 2.98
C CYS A 107 -12.41 -0.67 2.31
N ALA A 108 -11.92 -0.66 1.08
CA ALA A 108 -11.60 0.56 0.34
C ALA A 108 -12.77 1.57 0.28
N LYS A 109 -14.00 1.10 0.03
CA LYS A 109 -15.20 1.97 -0.02
C LYS A 109 -15.56 2.55 1.35
N CYS A 110 -15.63 1.72 2.38
CA CYS A 110 -15.92 2.19 3.73
C CYS A 110 -14.83 3.14 4.23
N LEU A 111 -13.56 2.87 3.89
CA LEU A 111 -12.44 3.73 4.22
C LEU A 111 -12.59 5.12 3.57
N ARG A 112 -12.92 5.18 2.27
CA ARG A 112 -13.13 6.43 1.53
C ARG A 112 -14.27 7.29 2.09
N HIS A 113 -15.35 6.67 2.54
CA HIS A 113 -16.54 7.36 3.05
C HIS A 113 -16.58 7.46 4.59
N HIS A 114 -15.50 7.08 5.27
CA HIS A 114 -15.44 7.02 6.75
C HIS A 114 -16.61 6.23 7.37
N ALA A 115 -17.09 5.20 6.67
CA ALA A 115 -18.19 4.35 7.11
C ALA A 115 -17.70 3.16 7.95
N SER A 116 -18.54 2.66 8.84
CA SER A 116 -18.26 1.42 9.56
C SER A 116 -18.21 0.23 8.60
N CYS A 117 -17.21 -0.62 8.78
CA CYS A 117 -16.98 -1.79 7.93
C CYS A 117 -16.99 -3.08 8.77
N GLU A 118 -17.86 -4.01 8.40
CA GLU A 118 -17.94 -5.33 9.01
C GLU A 118 -17.02 -6.34 8.29
N ALA A 119 -16.75 -6.13 7.00
CA ALA A 119 -16.00 -7.06 6.16
C ALA A 119 -14.56 -7.30 6.66
N GLY A 120 -13.86 -6.25 7.11
CA GLY A 120 -12.50 -6.41 7.62
C GLY A 120 -12.46 -7.21 8.93
N LYS A 121 -13.47 -7.07 9.80
CA LYS A 121 -13.58 -7.86 11.03
C LYS A 121 -13.82 -9.33 10.73
N LEU A 122 -14.70 -9.63 9.77
CA LEU A 122 -15.00 -11.00 9.34
C LEU A 122 -13.79 -11.64 8.67
N MET A 123 -13.09 -10.92 7.79
CA MET A 123 -11.89 -11.41 7.12
C MET A 123 -10.75 -11.70 8.09
N LYS A 124 -10.55 -10.90 9.13
CA LYS A 124 -9.51 -11.17 10.13
C LYS A 124 -9.77 -12.49 10.87
N ARG A 125 -11.02 -12.74 11.27
CA ARG A 125 -11.43 -14.02 11.89
C ARG A 125 -11.29 -15.18 10.90
N GLY A 126 -11.74 -14.99 9.66
CA GLY A 126 -11.59 -15.98 8.59
C GLY A 126 -10.11 -16.33 8.37
N LEU A 127 -9.25 -15.35 8.14
CA LEU A 127 -7.81 -15.58 7.94
C LEU A 127 -7.16 -16.29 9.14
N GLN A 128 -7.56 -15.98 10.38
CA GLN A 128 -7.09 -16.72 11.56
C GLN A 128 -7.51 -18.19 11.51
N THR A 129 -8.79 -18.47 11.28
CA THR A 129 -9.29 -19.86 11.17
C THR A 129 -8.66 -20.63 10.01
N TRP A 130 -8.40 -19.96 8.87
CA TRP A 130 -7.75 -20.57 7.72
C TRP A 130 -6.26 -20.83 7.99
N ALA A 131 -5.56 -19.89 8.64
CA ALA A 131 -4.18 -20.09 9.05
C ALA A 131 -4.03 -21.24 10.05
N GLU A 132 -4.94 -21.33 11.03
CA GLU A 132 -5.01 -22.44 11.99
C GLU A 132 -5.29 -23.77 11.28
N ALA A 133 -6.29 -23.81 10.39
CA ALA A 133 -6.60 -25.01 9.61
C ALA A 133 -5.42 -25.48 8.73
N THR A 134 -4.64 -24.57 8.15
CA THR A 134 -3.43 -24.93 7.40
C THR A 134 -2.28 -25.40 8.29
N LYS A 135 -2.24 -24.97 9.56
CA LYS A 135 -1.23 -25.41 10.53
C LYS A 135 -1.54 -26.80 11.09
N GLU A 136 -2.82 -27.14 11.15
CA GLU A 136 -3.33 -28.43 11.66
C GLU A 136 -3.44 -29.52 10.60
N GLN A 137 -3.15 -29.25 9.32
CA GLN A 137 -2.88 -30.34 8.39
C GLN A 137 -1.45 -30.84 8.65
N PRO A 138 -1.25 -31.96 9.39
CA PRO A 138 0.07 -32.56 9.48
C PRO A 138 0.49 -32.82 8.05
N ALA A 139 1.68 -32.34 7.67
CA ALA A 139 2.27 -32.64 6.38
C ALA A 139 2.23 -34.15 6.21
N THR A 140 1.20 -34.66 5.51
CA THR A 140 1.06 -36.09 5.29
C THR A 140 2.32 -36.45 4.53
N PRO A 141 3.22 -37.27 5.12
CA PRO A 141 4.49 -37.56 4.49
C PRO A 141 4.14 -38.13 3.13
N MET A 142 4.42 -37.36 2.07
CA MET A 142 4.25 -37.83 0.71
C MET A 142 5.14 -39.05 0.64
N LYS A 143 4.53 -40.24 0.71
CA LYS A 143 5.23 -41.50 0.56
C LYS A 143 5.96 -41.36 -0.75
N ALA A 144 7.28 -41.24 -0.67
CA ALA A 144 8.16 -41.10 -1.82
C ALA A 144 7.84 -42.28 -2.73
N SER A 145 7.07 -42.01 -3.79
CA SER A 145 6.69 -43.01 -4.77
C SER A 145 7.98 -43.36 -5.48
N LYS A 146 8.61 -44.44 -5.01
CA LYS A 146 9.87 -45.01 -5.46
C LYS A 146 9.70 -45.33 -6.95
N LYS A 147 10.05 -44.36 -7.79
CA LYS A 147 10.10 -44.47 -9.25
C LYS A 147 11.07 -45.60 -9.56
N ARG A 148 10.53 -46.80 -9.81
CA ARG A 148 11.28 -47.92 -10.35
C ARG A 148 11.89 -47.44 -11.66
N ARG A 149 13.22 -47.36 -11.70
CA ARG A 149 13.99 -47.34 -12.94
C ARG A 149 13.63 -48.61 -13.72
N ILE A 150 12.85 -48.44 -14.78
CA ILE A 150 12.91 -49.27 -15.98
C ILE A 150 13.79 -48.39 -16.88
N GLY A 151 15.07 -48.68 -17.05
CA GLY A 151 15.53 -49.88 -17.74
C GLY A 151 15.94 -49.39 -19.13
N ASP A 152 17.25 -49.33 -19.34
CA ASP A 152 17.90 -48.89 -20.56
C ASP A 152 17.31 -49.57 -21.80
N GLN A 153 17.00 -48.77 -22.82
CA GLN A 153 16.93 -49.26 -24.19
C GLN A 153 17.49 -48.19 -25.12
N ALA A 154 18.81 -48.28 -25.30
CA ALA A 154 19.46 -47.79 -26.50
C ALA A 154 18.91 -48.58 -27.69
N ASP A 155 18.49 -47.90 -28.75
CA ASP A 155 19.19 -47.99 -30.03
C ASP A 155 18.46 -47.20 -31.14
N ALA A 156 19.30 -46.56 -31.95
CA ALA A 156 19.16 -46.33 -33.38
C ALA A 156 17.78 -45.99 -33.97
N GLN A 157 17.64 -44.77 -34.48
CA GLN A 157 17.41 -44.49 -35.92
C GLN A 157 17.31 -42.96 -36.12
N ARG A 158 18.30 -42.34 -36.75
CA ARG A 158 18.46 -42.17 -38.20
C ARG A 158 17.88 -40.83 -38.66
N ALA A 159 18.79 -40.03 -39.21
CA ALA A 159 18.60 -38.71 -39.77
C ALA A 159 17.46 -38.60 -40.79
N LYS A 160 16.77 -37.45 -40.78
CA LYS A 160 16.32 -36.72 -41.98
C LYS A 160 16.32 -35.21 -41.69
N PRO A 161 17.05 -34.38 -42.46
CA PRO A 161 16.78 -32.95 -42.51
C PRO A 161 15.62 -32.68 -43.47
N SER A 162 14.66 -31.85 -43.07
CA SER A 162 13.64 -31.32 -43.97
C SER A 162 13.75 -29.80 -43.99
N PRO A 163 14.12 -29.18 -45.13
CA PRO A 163 13.99 -27.75 -45.34
C PRO A 163 12.63 -27.47 -45.99
N ARG A 164 11.92 -26.44 -45.52
CA ARG A 164 11.07 -25.58 -46.37
C ARG A 164 10.55 -24.38 -45.59
N THR A 165 11.09 -23.24 -46.01
CA THR A 165 10.45 -21.93 -46.12
C THR A 165 8.93 -21.97 -46.23
N ARG A 166 8.25 -21.14 -45.44
CA ARG A 166 7.08 -20.41 -45.94
C ARG A 166 6.84 -19.13 -45.15
N ASP A 167 7.05 -18.02 -45.83
CA ASP A 167 6.50 -16.71 -45.55
C ASP A 167 4.99 -16.79 -45.27
N SER A 168 4.52 -15.99 -44.31
CA SER A 168 3.14 -15.52 -44.27
C SER A 168 3.10 -14.14 -43.62
N SER A 169 3.40 -13.16 -44.47
CA SER A 169 2.61 -11.94 -44.69
C SER A 169 1.68 -11.51 -43.56
N SER A 170 2.14 -10.44 -42.90
CA SER A 170 1.35 -9.40 -42.26
C SER A 170 0.29 -8.84 -43.23
N PRO A 171 -1.01 -8.81 -42.88
CA PRO A 171 -1.96 -7.99 -43.61
C PRO A 171 -1.88 -6.54 -43.12
N GLU A 172 -1.42 -5.68 -44.02
CA GLU A 172 -1.61 -4.24 -43.95
C GLU A 172 -3.12 -3.94 -43.86
N VAL A 173 -3.52 -3.21 -42.82
CA VAL A 173 -4.88 -2.65 -42.72
C VAL A 173 -4.85 -1.28 -43.40
N PRO A 174 -5.73 -1.03 -44.40
CA PRO A 174 -5.70 0.20 -45.18
C PRO A 174 -6.26 1.40 -44.38
N LEU A 175 -5.46 2.46 -44.37
CA LEU A 175 -5.90 3.84 -44.19
C LEU A 175 -6.95 4.18 -45.26
N SER A 176 -8.19 4.39 -44.83
CA SER A 176 -9.20 5.12 -45.60
C SER A 176 -10.02 6.02 -44.67
N ILE A 177 -9.79 7.34 -44.80
CA ILE A 177 -10.72 8.30 -45.43
C ILE A 177 -11.78 8.84 -44.46
N VAL A 178 -11.53 10.08 -44.04
CA VAL A 178 -12.43 11.24 -44.03
C VAL A 178 -13.92 10.96 -43.80
N ARG A 179 -14.43 11.38 -42.63
CA ARG A 179 -15.78 11.95 -42.57
C ARG A 179 -15.85 13.07 -41.52
N SER A 180 -15.66 14.29 -42.02
CA SER A 180 -16.22 15.50 -41.42
C SER A 180 -17.74 15.37 -41.34
N CYS A 181 -18.31 15.59 -40.16
CA CYS A 181 -19.65 16.15 -40.02
C CYS A 181 -19.70 17.01 -38.77
N SER A 182 -19.73 18.30 -39.04
CA SER A 182 -20.04 19.42 -38.16
C SER A 182 -21.38 19.21 -37.45
N LYS A 183 -21.44 19.52 -36.16
CA LYS A 183 -22.59 20.24 -35.60
C LYS A 183 -22.18 21.00 -34.34
N ALA A 184 -21.96 22.29 -34.55
CA ALA A 184 -22.01 23.28 -33.51
C ALA A 184 -23.42 23.27 -32.89
N THR A 185 -23.49 23.18 -31.57
CA THR A 185 -24.66 23.59 -30.81
C THR A 185 -24.17 24.61 -29.79
N THR A 186 -24.19 25.87 -30.22
CA THR A 186 -24.23 27.04 -29.33
C THR A 186 -25.52 26.95 -28.53
N GLY A 187 -25.40 26.56 -27.26
CA GLY A 187 -26.47 26.68 -26.27
C GLY A 187 -26.08 27.77 -25.29
N ASP A 188 -26.58 28.99 -25.55
CA ASP A 188 -26.59 30.10 -24.60
C ASP A 188 -27.33 29.69 -23.32
N PHE A 189 -26.60 29.48 -22.22
CA PHE A 189 -27.21 29.45 -20.89
C PHE A 189 -26.89 30.73 -20.12
N LYS A 190 -27.88 31.61 -20.27
CA LYS A 190 -28.21 32.82 -19.54
C LYS A 190 -27.78 32.79 -18.06
N ALA A 191 -27.06 33.84 -17.68
CA ALA A 191 -26.79 34.23 -16.30
C ALA A 191 -28.08 34.33 -15.48
N GLY A 192 -28.08 33.71 -14.30
CA GLY A 192 -29.14 33.77 -13.31
C GLY A 192 -28.54 33.70 -11.92
N SER A 193 -28.23 34.87 -11.38
CA SER A 193 -27.83 35.12 -10.00
C SER A 193 -28.94 34.71 -9.02
N ALA A 194 -28.58 34.00 -7.95
CA ALA A 194 -29.22 34.16 -6.64
C ALA A 194 -28.23 33.74 -5.52
N PRO A 195 -28.08 34.54 -4.45
CA PRO A 195 -27.23 34.22 -3.32
C PRO A 195 -27.95 33.23 -2.38
N ALA A 196 -27.33 32.09 -2.12
CA ALA A 196 -27.82 31.15 -1.11
C ALA A 196 -27.56 31.72 0.29
N THR A 197 -28.63 32.14 0.95
CA THR A 197 -28.69 32.48 2.37
C THR A 197 -28.21 31.30 3.21
N PHE A 198 -27.15 31.52 3.97
CA PHE A 198 -26.58 30.59 4.93
C PHE A 198 -27.54 30.43 6.13
N SER A 199 -28.33 29.35 6.11
CA SER A 199 -29.18 28.94 7.22
C SER A 199 -28.31 28.25 8.29
N GLU A 200 -27.95 29.00 9.32
CA GLU A 200 -27.32 28.54 10.55
C GLU A 200 -28.24 27.55 11.30
N LYS A 201 -27.98 26.24 11.15
CA LYS A 201 -28.67 25.20 11.92
C LYS A 201 -28.07 25.11 13.33
N LYS A 202 -28.76 25.80 14.24
CA LYS A 202 -28.70 25.65 15.70
C LYS A 202 -28.88 24.18 16.10
N ILE A 203 -27.80 23.52 16.53
CA ILE A 203 -27.87 22.19 17.15
C ILE A 203 -28.31 22.39 18.60
N MET A 204 -29.62 22.28 18.86
CA MET A 204 -30.15 22.11 20.21
C MET A 204 -30.34 20.62 20.51
N GLY A 205 -29.94 20.21 21.71
CA GLY A 205 -30.62 19.18 22.47
C GLY A 205 -30.28 17.73 22.14
N LEU A 206 -29.33 17.16 22.89
CA LEU A 206 -29.32 15.72 23.18
C LEU A 206 -29.53 15.56 24.69
N THR A 207 -30.79 15.48 25.07
CA THR A 207 -31.24 14.82 26.29
C THR A 207 -31.91 13.51 25.90
N VAL A 208 -31.96 12.60 26.89
CA VAL A 208 -32.77 11.38 26.98
C VAL A 208 -32.10 10.13 26.39
N ARG A 209 -32.11 8.94 27.01
CA ARG A 209 -32.37 8.42 28.37
C ARG A 209 -32.21 6.90 28.26
N GLU A 210 -31.82 6.29 29.37
CA GLU A 210 -31.92 4.89 29.82
C GLU A 210 -32.51 3.82 28.87
N SER A 211 -31.84 2.66 28.80
CA SER A 211 -32.24 1.46 29.57
C SER A 211 -31.54 0.20 29.03
N SER A 212 -30.95 -0.61 29.92
CA SER A 212 -31.18 -2.07 29.96
C SER A 212 -30.43 -2.72 31.14
N PRO A 213 -31.08 -3.63 31.90
CA PRO A 213 -30.54 -4.28 33.11
C PRO A 213 -29.83 -5.62 32.80
N TYR A 214 -29.42 -6.33 33.87
CA TYR A 214 -28.68 -7.62 33.97
C TYR A 214 -27.16 -7.46 34.08
N THR A 215 -26.42 -8.01 35.06
CA THR A 215 -26.66 -9.12 36.00
C THR A 215 -25.85 -8.91 37.29
N LEU A 216 -26.42 -9.39 38.39
CA LEU A 216 -25.85 -9.51 39.73
C LEU A 216 -24.54 -10.32 39.76
N SER A 217 -23.51 -9.78 40.40
CA SER A 217 -22.58 -10.58 41.22
C SER A 217 -22.33 -9.84 42.53
N ALA A 218 -23.06 -10.25 43.56
CA ALA A 218 -22.85 -9.83 44.92
C ALA A 218 -21.49 -10.34 45.41
N ILE A 219 -20.53 -9.45 45.61
CA ILE A 219 -19.42 -9.69 46.53
C ILE A 219 -19.60 -8.67 47.64
N ALA A 220 -20.13 -9.17 48.75
CA ALA A 220 -20.23 -8.45 50.00
C ALA A 220 -18.82 -8.23 50.56
N THR A 221 -18.27 -7.05 50.33
CA THR A 221 -17.07 -6.59 51.02
C THR A 221 -17.47 -5.40 51.88
N GLY A 222 -17.34 -5.57 53.20
CA GLY A 222 -17.80 -4.64 54.22
C GLY A 222 -17.35 -3.21 53.98
N HIS A 223 -18.33 -2.31 53.99
CA HIS A 223 -18.14 -0.88 53.88
C HIS A 223 -17.61 -0.33 55.22
N LEU A 224 -16.29 -0.37 55.40
CA LEU A 224 -15.59 0.35 56.46
C LEU A 224 -15.49 1.82 56.04
N ARG A 225 -16.40 2.64 56.60
CA ARG A 225 -16.45 4.09 56.40
C ARG A 225 -15.35 4.76 57.24
N ILE A 226 -14.13 4.74 56.74
CA ILE A 226 -13.02 5.52 57.30
C ILE A 226 -13.23 6.97 56.84
N LYS A 227 -13.55 7.87 57.78
CA LYS A 227 -13.50 9.32 57.57
C LYS A 227 -12.03 9.71 57.41
N GLY A 228 -11.56 9.77 56.17
CA GLY A 228 -10.23 10.28 55.84
C GLY A 228 -10.26 11.80 55.88
N GLU A 229 -9.52 12.37 56.83
CA GLU A 229 -9.19 13.79 56.87
C GLU A 229 -8.37 14.14 55.62
N HIS A 230 -8.80 15.20 54.93
CA HIS A 230 -8.19 15.69 53.70
C HIS A 230 -6.77 16.20 53.97
N ASN A 231 -5.77 15.40 53.58
CA ASN A 231 -4.38 15.82 53.47
C ASN A 231 -4.15 16.37 52.04
N ASP A 232 -4.22 17.69 51.89
CA ASP A 232 -4.04 18.41 50.62
C ASP A 232 -2.57 18.43 50.10
N SER A 233 -1.67 17.63 50.67
CA SER A 233 -0.25 17.57 50.25
C SER A 233 0.06 16.49 49.20
N ALA A 234 -0.91 15.64 48.83
CA ALA A 234 -0.70 14.53 47.89
C ALA A 234 -0.57 14.97 46.41
N GLY A 235 -1.00 16.18 46.06
CA GLY A 235 -1.03 16.67 44.67
C GLY A 235 0.31 17.10 44.09
N VAL A 236 1.33 17.40 44.92
CA VAL A 236 2.62 17.93 44.42
C VAL A 236 3.57 16.81 43.99
N LEU A 237 3.51 15.65 44.64
CA LEU A 237 4.36 14.49 44.29
C LEU A 237 3.96 13.83 42.97
N THR A 238 2.69 13.95 42.55
CA THR A 238 2.20 13.34 41.31
C THR A 238 2.73 14.04 40.06
N PHE A 239 2.95 15.35 40.09
CA PHE A 239 3.47 16.10 38.93
C PHE A 239 4.94 15.80 38.62
N ALA A 240 5.77 15.61 39.65
CA ALA A 240 7.17 15.25 39.47
C ALA A 240 7.32 13.86 38.83
N ALA A 241 6.57 12.88 39.34
CA ALA A 241 6.55 11.52 38.80
C ALA A 241 6.03 11.48 37.34
N GLU A 242 5.00 12.27 37.00
CA GLU A 242 4.48 12.35 35.63
C GLU A 242 5.52 12.94 34.66
N ARG A 243 6.27 13.96 35.09
CA ARG A 243 7.32 14.59 34.27
C ARG A 243 8.46 13.62 33.99
N GLU A 244 8.86 12.84 34.99
CA GLU A 244 9.89 11.81 34.86
C GLU A 244 9.44 10.67 33.95
N ALA A 245 8.20 10.19 34.09
CA ALA A 245 7.63 9.19 33.20
C ALA A 245 7.57 9.65 31.74
N LYS A 246 7.22 10.92 31.49
CA LYS A 246 7.25 11.52 30.15
C LYS A 246 8.67 11.61 29.58
N ARG A 247 9.67 11.91 30.43
CA ARG A 247 11.08 11.95 30.01
C ARG A 247 11.59 10.57 29.63
N LEU A 248 11.33 9.55 30.46
CA LEU A 248 11.70 8.17 30.17
C LEU A 248 11.02 7.64 28.91
N LYS A 249 9.76 8.01 28.69
CA LYS A 249 9.05 7.65 27.45
C LYS A 249 9.75 8.21 26.21
N ARG A 250 10.15 9.49 26.24
CA ARG A 250 10.88 10.11 25.13
C ARG A 250 12.24 9.45 24.90
N GLN A 251 12.98 9.15 25.98
CA GLN A 251 14.26 8.44 25.87
C GLN A 251 14.10 7.08 25.18
N ARG A 252 13.05 6.32 25.52
CA ARG A 252 12.77 5.03 24.84
C ARG A 252 12.39 5.21 23.37
N GLU A 253 11.65 6.28 23.03
CA GLU A 253 11.31 6.60 21.65
C GLU A 253 12.58 6.99 20.85
N ASP A 254 13.49 7.76 21.46
CA ASP A 254 14.77 8.15 20.85
C ASP A 254 15.71 6.94 20.67
N GLU A 255 15.83 6.07 21.68
CA GLU A 255 16.60 4.82 21.61
C GLU A 255 16.06 3.88 20.52
N LEU A 256 14.73 3.78 20.39
CA LEU A 256 14.10 2.97 19.36
C LEU A 256 14.38 3.53 17.95
N ALA A 257 14.31 4.86 17.80
CA ALA A 257 14.62 5.51 16.53
C ALA A 257 16.10 5.35 16.15
N GLU A 258 17.02 5.43 17.12
CA GLU A 258 18.45 5.19 16.89
C GLU A 258 18.72 3.75 16.45
N ALA A 259 18.09 2.76 17.09
CA ALA A 259 18.19 1.35 16.70
C ALA A 259 17.65 1.10 15.28
N GLU A 260 16.54 1.76 14.89
CA GLU A 260 16.00 1.67 13.53
C GLU A 260 16.98 2.25 12.49
N ILE A 261 17.60 3.40 12.79
CA ILE A 261 18.63 4.01 11.94
C ILE A 261 19.84 3.07 11.79
N GLU A 262 20.26 2.39 12.85
CA GLU A 262 21.37 1.44 12.80
C GLU A 262 21.06 0.24 11.88
N VAL A 263 19.85 -0.33 11.97
CA VAL A 263 19.41 -1.41 11.09
C VAL A 263 19.41 -0.97 9.62
N LEU A 264 18.89 0.22 9.32
CA LEU A 264 18.88 0.75 7.96
C LEU A 264 20.29 0.99 7.41
N ARG A 265 21.24 1.42 8.26
CA ARG A 265 22.66 1.54 7.86
C ARG A 265 23.28 0.17 7.57
N ALA A 266 22.98 -0.83 8.40
CA ALA A 266 23.45 -2.19 8.19
C ALA A 266 22.91 -2.78 6.87
N GLU A 267 21.63 -2.57 6.59
CA GLU A 267 20.98 -3.00 5.35
C GLU A 267 21.58 -2.31 4.12
N ALA A 268 21.76 -0.99 4.16
CA ALA A 268 22.39 -0.24 3.08
C ALA A 268 23.84 -0.70 2.81
N ASN A 269 24.58 -1.04 3.86
CA ASN A 269 25.93 -1.58 3.73
C ASN A 269 25.92 -3.01 3.15
N ALA A 270 24.97 -3.85 3.53
CA ALA A 270 24.80 -5.19 2.97
C ALA A 270 24.45 -5.11 1.47
N ALA A 271 23.53 -4.23 1.09
CA ALA A 271 23.16 -4.00 -0.30
C ALA A 271 24.35 -3.53 -1.16
N ARG A 272 25.18 -2.63 -0.62
CA ARG A 272 26.39 -2.16 -1.31
C ARG A 272 27.39 -3.30 -1.56
N LYS A 273 27.64 -4.14 -0.55
CA LYS A 273 28.52 -5.31 -0.68
C LYS A 273 27.99 -6.33 -1.69
N ALA A 274 26.67 -6.52 -1.76
CA ALA A 274 26.05 -7.38 -2.76
C ALA A 274 26.28 -6.84 -4.19
N MET A 275 26.08 -5.54 -4.40
CA MET A 275 26.36 -4.90 -5.70
C MET A 275 27.85 -4.99 -6.08
N GLU A 276 28.76 -4.80 -5.14
CA GLU A 276 30.21 -4.96 -5.37
C GLU A 276 30.55 -6.40 -5.80
N ALA A 277 29.92 -7.41 -5.18
CA ALA A 277 30.09 -8.81 -5.56
C ALA A 277 29.55 -9.10 -6.97
N ASP A 278 28.40 -8.54 -7.34
CA ASP A 278 27.83 -8.70 -8.69
C ASP A 278 28.71 -8.06 -9.76
N VAL A 279 29.28 -6.87 -9.47
CA VAL A 279 30.23 -6.20 -10.38
C VAL A 279 31.49 -7.04 -10.55
N PHE A 280 32.02 -7.61 -9.47
CA PHE A 280 33.18 -8.51 -9.53
C PHE A 280 32.90 -9.77 -10.35
N ALA A 281 31.73 -10.40 -10.16
CA ALA A 281 31.32 -11.57 -10.94
C ALA A 281 31.22 -11.24 -12.44
N ALA A 282 30.59 -10.11 -12.79
CA ALA A 282 30.48 -9.67 -14.18
C ALA A 282 31.84 -9.37 -14.82
N GLN A 283 32.79 -8.79 -14.07
CA GLN A 283 34.16 -8.57 -14.54
C GLN A 283 34.89 -9.89 -14.81
N SER A 284 34.76 -10.86 -13.90
CA SER A 284 35.37 -12.19 -14.06
C SER A 284 34.81 -12.93 -15.28
N ASP A 285 33.49 -12.89 -15.49
CA ASP A 285 32.85 -13.48 -16.67
C ASP A 285 33.33 -12.82 -17.97
N ALA A 286 33.48 -11.49 -17.97
CA ALA A 286 34.00 -10.76 -19.14
C ALA A 286 35.47 -11.09 -19.45
N GLU A 287 36.29 -11.35 -18.44
CA GLU A 287 37.67 -11.83 -18.62
C GLU A 287 37.70 -13.27 -19.15
N LEU A 288 36.86 -14.15 -18.61
CA LEU A 288 36.74 -15.53 -19.08
C LEU A 288 36.32 -15.57 -20.56
N MET A 289 35.32 -14.78 -20.95
CA MET A 289 34.87 -14.70 -22.34
C MET A 289 35.95 -14.19 -23.29
N ARG A 290 36.76 -13.22 -22.86
CA ARG A 290 37.94 -12.75 -23.60
C ARG A 290 38.97 -13.87 -23.79
N ALA A 291 39.29 -14.61 -22.73
CA ALA A 291 40.24 -15.72 -22.80
C ALA A 291 39.76 -16.86 -23.72
N ILE A 292 38.46 -17.19 -23.71
CA ILE A 292 37.86 -18.17 -24.62
C ILE A 292 38.00 -17.69 -26.07
N TYR A 293 37.68 -16.42 -26.33
CA TYR A 293 37.79 -15.84 -27.66
C TYR A 293 39.23 -15.87 -28.20
N GLU A 294 40.21 -15.47 -27.39
CA GLU A 294 41.63 -15.51 -27.78
C GLU A 294 42.10 -16.94 -28.07
N ARG A 295 41.70 -17.91 -27.24
CA ARG A 295 42.02 -19.33 -27.48
C ARG A 295 41.45 -19.83 -28.80
N LYS A 296 40.18 -19.50 -29.09
CA LYS A 296 39.52 -19.88 -30.34
C LYS A 296 40.19 -19.24 -31.56
N LYS A 297 40.55 -17.95 -31.45
CA LYS A 297 41.29 -17.26 -32.49
C LYS A 297 42.60 -17.96 -32.83
N LEU A 298 43.37 -18.35 -31.82
CA LEU A 298 44.64 -19.09 -32.01
C LEU A 298 44.43 -20.48 -32.62
N THR A 299 43.33 -21.18 -32.29
CA THR A 299 43.03 -22.47 -32.93
C THR A 299 42.63 -22.32 -34.39
N ASP A 300 41.86 -21.28 -34.72
CA ASP A 300 41.44 -20.99 -36.09
C ASP A 300 42.67 -20.61 -36.96
N GLU A 301 43.57 -19.77 -36.43
CA GLU A 301 44.84 -19.43 -37.08
C GLU A 301 45.72 -20.66 -37.33
N ARG A 302 45.82 -21.58 -36.36
CA ARG A 302 46.56 -22.85 -36.53
C ARG A 302 45.95 -23.74 -37.60
N SER A 303 44.62 -23.79 -37.68
CA SER A 303 43.93 -24.61 -38.69
C SER A 303 44.08 -24.11 -40.12
N ASN A 304 44.37 -22.82 -40.31
CA ASN A 304 44.59 -22.22 -41.63
C ASN A 304 46.01 -22.43 -42.17
N VAL A 305 46.97 -22.81 -41.32
CA VAL A 305 48.38 -23.02 -41.70
C VAL A 305 48.67 -24.49 -42.07
N ALA A 306 47.82 -25.42 -41.62
CA ALA A 306 47.92 -26.85 -41.89
C ALA A 306 47.19 -27.23 -43.18
#